data_AF-A0A8R1TRK4-F1
#
_entry.id   AF-A0A8R1TRK4-F1
#
_cell.length_a   1.000
_cell.length_b   1.000
_cell.length_c   1.000
_cell.angle_alpha   90.00
_cell.angle_beta   90.00
_cell.angle_gamma   90.00
#
_symmetry.space_group_name_H-M   'P 1'
#
loop_
_entity.id
_entity.type
_entity.pdbx_description
1 polymer ?
#
loop_
_entity_poly.entity_id
_entity_poly.type
_entity_poly.pdbx_seq_one_letter_code
_entity_poly.pdbx_strand_id
1 'polypeptide(L)'
;MARGPKRHLKRLAAPKHWMLDKLGGVFAPRPRCGPHKLRESLPLILFLRNRLKYALTYNEARMICKQRLIKVDGKVRTDMRFPAGFMDVIRVDKTNETFRLLYDAKGRYATHRITEQEGNFKLCKIVKKCVGPKGVPFIVTHDARTIRYPDPHVKVNDTIVVDIATGKQSDHVKFDQGNLCMVTGGRNMGRVGIVGHREKHPGSFDIVHIKDAAGHSFATRICLKFFIDGMRGNITAADIWKSLHGILCVHKPRDISISALKRHLINAICEGANKRCSPVEIPQIEMPIVEPHPISQAPVVVGLRKQPNYDFHPLVVGQPFRKEDIRVEELDYQQPASSGLCSDTIIVAVLGINDGCDTLESLRDRVWVNEYVLKGQLGRGTVQNKIRGKVNRQYDYEHITYRHMSRFLMRLQAHYKKLAFKLANVDLASQEAFELARKGLPRPKVLGTPVIYFIKLVNFKLPYFTINLHCVCKDDDFLQDFINEIALSLNSVASCRQLLRTRLGPFDCTHSLLDKHFTLKNILRNMQLCQKIIEHDEKTLDKEIVKATTQLAVKDVLDDELVEILGEEEESETIEDCLRVPWGRTYE
;
A
#
# COMPACT_ATOMS: atom_id res chain seq x y z
N MET A 1 31.76 -35.18 -41.04
CA MET A 1 32.57 -34.23 -41.82
C MET A 1 32.32 -32.81 -41.35
N ALA A 2 33.36 -32.10 -40.92
CA ALA A 2 33.29 -30.70 -40.50
C ALA A 2 33.55 -29.78 -41.71
N ARG A 3 32.55 -29.65 -42.60
CA ARG A 3 32.66 -28.82 -43.83
C ARG A 3 31.65 -27.66 -43.87
N GLY A 4 30.96 -27.39 -42.77
CA GLY A 4 29.91 -26.37 -42.70
C GLY A 4 28.79 -26.69 -41.71
N PRO A 5 27.71 -25.90 -41.68
CA PRO A 5 26.60 -26.10 -40.76
C PRO A 5 25.89 -27.44 -41.03
N LYS A 6 25.82 -28.30 -40.02
CA LYS A 6 25.15 -29.60 -40.11
C LYS A 6 23.67 -29.41 -40.45
N ARG A 7 23.16 -30.14 -41.44
CA ARG A 7 21.75 -30.08 -41.89
C ARG A 7 20.82 -31.11 -41.22
N HIS A 8 21.40 -32.15 -40.64
CA HIS A 8 20.66 -33.26 -40.04
C HIS A 8 20.72 -33.20 -38.50
N LEU A 9 19.70 -33.75 -37.85
CA LEU A 9 19.66 -33.97 -36.40
C LEU A 9 19.32 -35.45 -36.18
N LYS A 10 20.23 -36.19 -35.55
CA LYS A 10 19.95 -37.57 -35.15
C LYS A 10 18.92 -37.57 -34.04
N ARG A 11 18.02 -38.54 -34.03
CA ARG A 11 16.92 -38.60 -33.06
C ARG A 11 17.40 -38.70 -31.62
N LEU A 12 18.43 -39.51 -31.36
CA LEU A 12 19.06 -39.62 -30.04
C LEU A 12 19.69 -38.31 -29.54
N ALA A 13 20.08 -37.42 -30.45
CA ALA A 13 20.66 -36.12 -30.13
C ALA A 13 19.61 -34.99 -30.05
N ALA A 14 18.34 -35.29 -30.28
CA ALA A 14 17.26 -34.33 -30.20
C ALA A 14 17.03 -33.88 -28.73
N PRO A 15 16.50 -32.66 -28.51
CA PRO A 15 16.10 -32.23 -27.18
C PRO A 15 15.12 -33.19 -26.51
N LYS A 16 15.43 -33.59 -25.26
CA LYS A 16 14.63 -34.57 -24.50
C LYS A 16 13.16 -34.13 -24.31
N HIS A 17 12.91 -32.82 -24.20
CA HIS A 17 11.57 -32.27 -23.99
C HIS A 17 10.61 -32.43 -25.18
N TRP A 18 11.12 -32.85 -26.36
CA TRP A 18 10.28 -33.18 -27.51
C TRP A 18 9.55 -34.51 -27.37
N MET A 19 9.95 -35.35 -26.41
CA MET A 19 9.37 -36.69 -26.19
C MET A 19 9.33 -37.52 -27.47
N LEU A 20 10.46 -37.54 -28.20
CA LEU A 20 10.61 -38.41 -29.36
C LEU A 20 10.91 -39.84 -28.89
N ASP A 21 10.22 -40.78 -29.52
CA ASP A 21 10.49 -42.20 -29.40
C ASP A 21 11.90 -42.53 -29.93
N LYS A 22 12.56 -43.54 -29.39
CA LYS A 22 13.90 -43.93 -29.84
C LYS A 22 13.88 -44.66 -31.19
N LEU A 23 12.80 -45.40 -31.49
CA LEU A 23 12.74 -46.37 -32.58
C LEU A 23 11.97 -45.91 -33.83
N GLY A 24 11.22 -44.80 -33.82
CA GLY A 24 10.44 -44.33 -34.98
C GLY A 24 11.24 -43.74 -36.15
N GLY A 25 12.50 -44.19 -36.34
CA GLY A 25 13.43 -43.78 -37.40
C GLY A 25 14.71 -43.13 -36.88
N VAL A 26 15.67 -42.87 -37.77
CA VAL A 26 17.03 -42.42 -37.38
C VAL A 26 17.13 -40.90 -37.11
N PHE A 27 16.28 -40.10 -37.76
CA PHE A 27 16.40 -38.64 -37.78
C PHE A 27 15.24 -37.94 -37.04
N ALA A 28 15.55 -36.79 -36.43
CA ALA A 28 14.57 -35.86 -35.89
C ALA A 28 14.44 -34.63 -36.82
N PRO A 29 13.30 -33.94 -36.83
CA PRO A 29 13.16 -32.70 -37.58
C PRO A 29 14.10 -31.65 -36.99
N ARG A 30 15.16 -31.30 -37.74
CA ARG A 30 16.08 -30.23 -37.35
C ARG A 30 15.36 -28.87 -37.50
N PRO A 31 15.20 -28.08 -36.43
CA PRO A 31 14.60 -26.76 -36.53
C PRO A 31 15.41 -25.87 -37.47
N ARG A 32 14.73 -24.97 -38.19
CA ARG A 32 15.41 -23.90 -38.94
C ARG A 32 16.01 -22.88 -37.99
N CYS A 33 16.96 -22.08 -38.49
CA CYS A 33 17.34 -20.85 -37.81
C CYS A 33 16.13 -19.90 -37.84
N GLY A 34 15.72 -19.42 -36.67
CA GLY A 34 14.55 -18.59 -36.49
C GLY A 34 14.61 -17.86 -35.15
N PRO A 35 13.47 -17.41 -34.59
CA PRO A 35 13.45 -16.61 -33.37
C PRO A 35 14.02 -17.35 -32.16
N HIS A 36 13.67 -18.63 -32.00
CA HIS A 36 14.02 -19.42 -30.83
C HIS A 36 15.20 -20.37 -31.08
N LYS A 37 15.98 -20.66 -30.04
CA LYS A 37 17.14 -21.56 -30.12
C LYS A 37 16.71 -23.01 -30.36
N LEU A 38 17.58 -23.81 -30.97
CA LEU A 38 17.31 -25.22 -31.28
C LEU A 38 16.91 -26.07 -30.07
N ARG A 39 17.51 -25.82 -28.89
CA ARG A 39 17.23 -26.57 -27.66
C ARG A 39 16.06 -26.00 -26.85
N GLU A 40 15.51 -24.86 -27.25
CA GLU A 40 14.44 -24.12 -26.56
C GLU A 40 13.24 -23.93 -27.50
N SER A 41 13.11 -24.72 -28.58
CA SER A 41 12.02 -24.59 -29.56
C SER A 41 11.37 -25.93 -29.87
N LEU A 42 10.12 -25.88 -30.29
CA LEU A 42 9.32 -26.98 -30.81
C LEU A 42 9.05 -26.71 -32.32
N PRO A 43 9.60 -27.52 -33.23
CA PRO A 43 9.21 -27.47 -34.63
C PRO A 43 7.71 -27.66 -34.85
N LEU A 44 7.10 -26.89 -35.76
CA LEU A 44 5.66 -27.01 -36.08
C LEU A 44 5.24 -28.44 -36.45
N ILE A 45 6.10 -29.21 -37.11
CA ILE A 45 5.84 -30.62 -37.38
C ILE A 45 5.60 -31.45 -36.10
N LEU A 46 6.36 -31.21 -35.03
CA LEU A 46 6.17 -31.92 -33.76
C LEU A 46 4.90 -31.45 -33.05
N PHE A 47 4.56 -30.17 -33.19
CA PHE A 47 3.29 -29.63 -32.69
C PHE A 47 2.09 -30.32 -33.37
N LEU A 48 2.04 -30.35 -34.70
CA LEU A 48 0.93 -30.95 -35.45
C LEU A 48 0.86 -32.47 -35.29
N ARG A 49 2.01 -33.15 -35.36
CA ARG A 49 2.05 -34.63 -35.40
C ARG A 49 2.01 -35.27 -34.02
N ASN A 50 2.85 -34.81 -33.10
CA ASN A 50 3.03 -35.47 -31.81
C ASN A 50 2.12 -34.90 -30.71
N ARG A 51 1.74 -33.62 -30.78
CA ARG A 51 0.89 -32.98 -29.75
C ARG A 51 -0.58 -33.02 -30.13
N LEU A 52 -0.96 -32.41 -31.25
CA LEU A 52 -2.36 -32.34 -31.68
C LEU A 52 -2.83 -33.59 -32.42
N LYS A 53 -1.91 -34.36 -33.01
CA LYS A 53 -2.20 -35.54 -33.85
C LYS A 53 -3.10 -35.25 -35.06
N TYR A 54 -3.13 -34.01 -35.55
CA TYR A 54 -3.82 -33.64 -36.79
C TYR A 54 -3.14 -34.18 -38.04
N ALA A 55 -1.83 -34.44 -37.96
CA ALA A 55 -1.08 -35.18 -38.95
C ALA A 55 -0.56 -36.46 -38.32
N LEU A 56 -0.67 -37.59 -39.02
CA LEU A 56 -0.04 -38.86 -38.63
C LEU A 56 1.37 -38.94 -39.21
N THR A 57 1.56 -38.46 -40.44
CA THR A 57 2.83 -38.57 -41.18
C THR A 57 3.52 -37.22 -41.41
N TYR A 58 4.81 -37.26 -41.80
CA TYR A 58 5.58 -36.07 -42.18
C TYR A 58 4.94 -35.34 -43.38
N ASN A 59 4.42 -36.10 -44.34
CA ASN A 59 3.84 -35.56 -45.57
C ASN A 59 2.50 -34.86 -45.29
N GLU A 60 1.66 -35.40 -44.41
CA GLU A 60 0.43 -34.71 -43.98
C GLU A 60 0.73 -33.39 -43.28
N ALA A 61 1.69 -33.38 -42.34
CA ALA A 61 2.12 -32.14 -41.69
C ALA A 61 2.63 -31.10 -42.72
N ARG A 62 3.32 -31.57 -43.77
CA ARG A 62 3.72 -30.72 -44.90
C ARG A 62 2.53 -30.15 -45.65
N MET A 63 1.51 -30.96 -45.94
CA MET A 63 0.30 -30.53 -46.64
C MET A 63 -0.44 -29.46 -45.84
N ILE A 64 -0.66 -29.66 -44.54
CA ILE A 64 -1.34 -28.70 -43.66
C ILE A 64 -0.60 -27.34 -43.66
N CYS A 65 0.73 -27.35 -43.47
CA CYS A 65 1.51 -26.12 -43.51
C CYS A 65 1.48 -25.44 -44.89
N LYS A 66 1.46 -26.21 -45.99
CA LYS A 66 1.44 -25.68 -47.36
C LYS A 66 0.08 -25.11 -47.78
N GLN A 67 -1.00 -25.58 -47.17
CA GLN A 67 -2.34 -24.99 -47.29
C GLN A 67 -2.48 -23.63 -46.59
N ARG A 68 -1.43 -23.11 -45.93
CA ARG A 68 -1.42 -21.79 -45.27
C ARG A 68 -2.41 -21.65 -44.09
N LEU A 69 -2.81 -22.77 -43.48
CA LEU A 69 -3.80 -22.78 -42.40
C LEU A 69 -3.24 -22.43 -41.01
N ILE A 70 -1.91 -22.42 -40.87
CA ILE A 70 -1.22 -22.22 -39.59
C ILE A 70 -0.59 -20.83 -39.56
N LYS A 71 -1.01 -20.04 -38.57
CA LYS A 71 -0.41 -18.76 -38.24
C LYS A 71 0.37 -18.87 -36.93
N VAL A 72 1.59 -18.38 -36.92
CA VAL A 72 2.42 -18.24 -35.71
C VAL A 72 2.69 -16.76 -35.50
N ASP A 73 2.30 -16.24 -34.35
CA ASP A 73 2.30 -14.81 -34.00
C ASP A 73 1.71 -13.96 -35.14
N GLY A 74 0.49 -14.29 -35.58
CA GLY A 74 -0.24 -13.57 -36.63
C GLY A 74 0.26 -13.77 -38.06
N LYS A 75 1.45 -14.37 -38.26
CA LYS A 75 2.04 -14.59 -39.59
C LYS A 75 1.85 -16.03 -40.05
N VAL A 76 1.38 -16.21 -41.29
CA VAL A 76 1.26 -17.54 -41.91
C VAL A 76 2.64 -18.19 -42.05
N ARG A 77 2.81 -19.41 -41.53
CA ARG A 77 4.07 -20.16 -41.61
C ARG A 77 3.90 -21.44 -42.42
N THR A 78 4.51 -21.48 -43.60
CA THR A 78 4.49 -22.67 -44.47
C THR A 78 5.62 -23.67 -44.21
N ASP A 79 6.65 -23.29 -43.46
CA ASP A 79 7.76 -24.21 -43.12
C ASP A 79 7.42 -24.99 -41.85
N MET A 80 7.24 -26.30 -41.99
CA MET A 80 6.98 -27.20 -40.86
C MET A 80 8.13 -27.29 -39.85
N ARG A 81 9.34 -26.86 -40.22
CA ARG A 81 10.53 -26.84 -39.34
C ARG A 81 10.76 -25.49 -38.68
N PHE A 82 9.79 -24.58 -38.76
CA PHE A 82 9.85 -23.31 -38.06
C PHE A 82 9.97 -23.54 -36.54
N PRO A 83 10.94 -22.92 -35.86
CA PRO A 83 11.14 -23.10 -34.42
C PRO A 83 10.17 -22.22 -33.63
N ALA A 84 8.97 -22.74 -33.33
CA ALA A 84 8.07 -22.10 -32.39
C ALA A 84 8.60 -22.31 -30.95
N GLY A 85 8.45 -21.35 -30.06
CA GLY A 85 9.03 -21.41 -28.72
C GLY A 85 8.12 -20.85 -27.64
N PHE A 86 8.72 -20.53 -26.51
CA PHE A 86 8.02 -20.04 -25.33
C PHE A 86 7.22 -18.77 -25.63
N MET A 87 5.98 -18.69 -25.13
CA MET A 87 5.00 -17.61 -25.34
C MET A 87 4.53 -17.38 -26.78
N ASP A 88 4.97 -18.16 -27.77
CA ASP A 88 4.43 -18.03 -29.14
C ASP A 88 2.95 -18.40 -29.18
N VAL A 89 2.18 -17.63 -29.95
CA VAL A 89 0.76 -17.89 -30.21
C VAL A 89 0.61 -18.59 -31.56
N ILE A 90 0.01 -19.79 -31.55
CA ILE A 90 -0.25 -20.59 -32.74
C ILE A 90 -1.76 -20.62 -32.97
N ARG A 91 -2.22 -20.07 -34.10
CA ARG A 91 -3.63 -20.11 -34.53
C ARG A 91 -3.78 -21.07 -35.70
N VAL A 92 -4.80 -21.91 -35.61
CA VAL A 92 -5.24 -22.77 -36.71
C VAL A 92 -6.56 -22.23 -37.24
N ASP A 93 -6.51 -21.55 -38.39
CA ASP A 93 -7.66 -20.79 -38.90
C ASP A 93 -8.87 -21.68 -39.21
N LYS A 94 -8.66 -22.90 -39.69
CA LYS A 94 -9.77 -23.80 -40.10
C LYS A 94 -10.56 -24.37 -38.91
N THR A 95 -9.91 -24.53 -37.76
CA THR A 95 -10.53 -25.08 -36.55
C THR A 95 -10.88 -24.00 -35.53
N ASN A 96 -10.52 -22.74 -35.77
CA ASN A 96 -10.66 -21.62 -34.83
C ASN A 96 -10.05 -21.90 -33.45
N GLU A 97 -8.99 -22.73 -33.39
CA GLU A 97 -8.28 -23.00 -32.14
C GLU A 97 -7.03 -22.09 -32.05
N THR A 98 -6.89 -21.41 -30.92
CA THR A 98 -5.71 -20.62 -30.56
C THR A 98 -4.96 -21.27 -29.41
N PHE A 99 -3.64 -21.45 -29.59
CA PHE A 99 -2.77 -22.08 -28.62
C PHE A 99 -1.64 -21.14 -28.21
N ARG A 100 -1.24 -21.22 -26.94
CA ARG A 100 -0.01 -20.61 -26.43
C ARG A 100 0.96 -21.69 -25.98
N LEU A 101 2.21 -21.58 -26.43
CA LEU A 101 3.26 -22.52 -26.04
C LEU A 101 3.83 -22.13 -24.66
N LEU A 102 3.49 -22.93 -23.65
CA LEU A 102 3.97 -22.79 -22.28
C LEU A 102 4.78 -24.02 -21.85
N TYR A 103 5.53 -23.90 -20.76
CA TYR A 103 6.16 -25.04 -20.12
C TYR A 103 5.22 -25.64 -19.06
N ASP A 104 5.12 -26.97 -19.06
CA ASP A 104 4.58 -27.75 -17.95
C ASP A 104 5.60 -27.78 -16.79
N ALA A 105 5.18 -28.12 -15.57
CA ALA A 105 6.02 -28.20 -14.37
C ALA A 105 7.23 -29.16 -14.49
N LYS A 106 7.21 -30.05 -15.50
CA LYS A 106 8.31 -30.95 -15.87
C LYS A 106 9.27 -30.38 -16.92
N GLY A 107 9.13 -29.11 -17.31
CA GLY A 107 9.97 -28.45 -18.33
C GLY A 107 9.70 -28.92 -19.77
N ARG A 108 8.46 -29.30 -20.08
CA ARG A 108 8.05 -29.77 -21.42
C ARG A 108 7.10 -28.77 -22.04
N TYR A 109 7.13 -28.60 -23.35
CA TYR A 109 6.11 -27.79 -24.02
C TYR A 109 4.72 -28.40 -23.86
N ALA A 110 3.80 -27.62 -23.30
CA ALA A 110 2.37 -27.87 -23.24
C ALA A 110 1.67 -26.99 -24.28
N THR A 111 0.65 -27.55 -24.93
CA THR A 111 -0.18 -26.86 -25.92
C THR A 111 -1.42 -26.32 -25.20
N HIS A 112 -1.28 -25.17 -24.54
CA HIS A 112 -2.37 -24.56 -23.78
C HIS A 112 -3.36 -23.90 -24.73
N ARG A 113 -4.64 -24.28 -24.66
CA ARG A 113 -5.71 -23.62 -25.43
C ARG A 113 -6.05 -22.30 -24.76
N ILE A 114 -6.13 -21.23 -25.53
CA ILE A 114 -6.41 -19.87 -25.05
C ILE A 114 -7.58 -19.28 -25.84
N THR A 115 -8.19 -18.22 -25.32
CA THR A 115 -9.24 -17.47 -26.03
C THR A 115 -8.64 -16.64 -27.18
N GLU A 116 -9.47 -16.22 -28.14
CA GLU A 116 -8.99 -15.37 -29.24
C GLU A 116 -8.49 -14.00 -28.73
N GLN A 117 -9.12 -13.46 -27.68
CA GLN A 117 -8.72 -12.19 -27.06
C GLN A 117 -7.30 -12.26 -26.48
N GLU A 118 -7.00 -13.33 -25.73
CA GLU A 118 -5.66 -13.56 -25.20
C GLU A 118 -4.64 -13.80 -26.32
N GLY A 119 -5.09 -14.37 -27.44
CA GLY A 119 -4.28 -14.64 -28.63
C GLY A 119 -3.88 -13.40 -29.42
N ASN A 120 -4.39 -12.21 -29.09
CA ASN A 120 -4.03 -10.95 -29.75
C ASN A 120 -2.72 -10.35 -29.23
N PHE A 121 -2.31 -10.71 -28.01
CA PHE A 121 -1.08 -10.20 -27.40
C PHE A 121 -0.12 -11.32 -27.01
N LYS A 122 1.14 -10.95 -26.78
CA LYS A 122 2.21 -11.86 -26.37
C LYS A 122 3.17 -11.16 -25.42
N LEU A 123 3.62 -11.85 -24.39
CA LEU A 123 4.69 -11.36 -23.54
C LEU A 123 6.05 -11.65 -24.18
N CYS A 124 6.95 -10.68 -24.11
CA CYS A 124 8.32 -10.81 -24.60
C CYS A 124 9.33 -10.26 -23.59
N LYS A 125 10.22 -11.13 -23.10
CA LYS A 125 11.38 -10.71 -22.29
C LYS A 125 12.40 -9.94 -23.11
N ILE A 126 12.94 -8.87 -22.52
CA ILE A 126 14.02 -8.06 -23.08
C ILE A 126 15.37 -8.67 -22.71
N VAL A 127 16.15 -9.00 -23.73
CA VAL A 127 17.47 -9.61 -23.59
C VAL A 127 18.56 -8.55 -23.73
N LYS A 128 18.35 -7.55 -24.59
CA LYS A 128 19.34 -6.51 -24.87
C LYS A 128 18.66 -5.17 -25.14
N LYS A 129 19.20 -4.09 -24.57
CA LYS A 129 18.86 -2.70 -24.90
C LYS A 129 20.09 -2.07 -25.58
N CYS A 130 19.89 -1.41 -26.71
CA CYS A 130 20.97 -0.79 -27.49
C CYS A 130 20.48 0.53 -28.11
N VAL A 131 21.44 1.35 -28.53
CA VAL A 131 21.18 2.56 -29.31
C VAL A 131 21.71 2.32 -30.72
N GLY A 132 20.87 2.56 -31.72
CA GLY A 132 21.19 2.41 -33.13
C GLY A 132 21.75 3.70 -33.74
N PRO A 133 21.97 3.72 -35.07
CA PRO A 133 22.34 4.94 -35.77
C PRO A 133 21.27 6.03 -35.57
N LYS A 134 21.70 7.29 -35.55
CA LYS A 134 20.86 8.47 -35.24
C LYS A 134 20.30 8.52 -33.81
N GLY A 135 20.95 7.84 -32.85
CA GLY A 135 20.54 7.87 -31.45
C GLY A 135 19.23 7.14 -31.16
N VAL A 136 18.77 6.27 -32.07
CA VAL A 136 17.47 5.58 -31.93
C VAL A 136 17.59 4.42 -30.93
N PRO A 137 16.92 4.46 -29.76
CA PRO A 137 16.93 3.33 -28.85
C PRO A 137 16.13 2.16 -29.43
N PHE A 138 16.63 0.95 -29.25
CA PHE A 138 15.93 -0.27 -29.59
C PHE A 138 16.20 -1.38 -28.57
N ILE A 139 15.21 -2.27 -28.42
CA ILE A 139 15.31 -3.47 -27.59
C ILE A 139 15.25 -4.71 -28.46
N VAL A 140 15.94 -5.76 -28.00
CA VAL A 140 15.92 -7.09 -28.58
C VAL A 140 15.26 -8.03 -27.58
N THR A 141 14.18 -8.67 -28.02
CA THR A 141 13.42 -9.62 -27.22
C THR A 141 13.97 -11.04 -27.35
N HIS A 142 13.53 -11.94 -26.47
CA HIS A 142 13.93 -13.36 -26.50
C HIS A 142 13.51 -14.10 -27.79
N ASP A 143 12.46 -13.63 -28.49
CA ASP A 143 12.03 -14.12 -29.80
C ASP A 143 12.67 -13.33 -30.97
N ALA A 144 13.79 -12.65 -30.70
CA ALA A 144 14.61 -11.92 -31.68
C ALA A 144 13.89 -10.79 -32.44
N ARG A 145 12.79 -10.26 -31.90
CA ARG A 145 12.17 -9.04 -32.44
C ARG A 145 12.99 -7.83 -32.03
N THR A 146 13.04 -6.85 -32.93
CA THR A 146 13.64 -5.54 -32.66
C THR A 146 12.52 -4.51 -32.60
N ILE A 147 12.31 -3.93 -31.41
CA ILE A 147 11.33 -2.87 -31.21
C ILE A 147 12.10 -1.57 -31.04
N ARG A 148 11.84 -0.62 -31.96
CA ARG A 148 12.43 0.72 -31.94
C ARG A 148 11.55 1.64 -31.11
N TYR A 149 12.17 2.65 -30.49
CA TYR A 149 11.50 3.60 -29.60
C TYR A 149 10.75 2.90 -28.44
N PRO A 150 11.43 2.04 -27.66
CA PRO A 150 10.85 1.51 -26.44
C PRO A 150 10.66 2.61 -25.41
N ASP A 151 9.87 2.33 -24.37
CA ASP A 151 9.68 3.26 -23.26
C ASP A 151 11.04 3.49 -22.57
N PRO A 152 11.42 4.74 -22.26
CA PRO A 152 12.69 5.05 -21.58
C PRO A 152 12.93 4.22 -20.30
N HIS A 153 11.88 3.93 -19.54
CA HIS A 153 11.94 3.26 -18.23
C HIS A 153 12.27 1.77 -18.30
N VAL A 154 12.15 1.17 -19.48
CA VAL A 154 12.33 -0.27 -19.70
C VAL A 154 13.82 -0.65 -19.63
N LYS A 155 14.13 -1.67 -18.82
CA LYS A 155 15.49 -2.18 -18.58
C LYS A 155 15.67 -3.60 -19.14
N VAL A 156 16.91 -4.08 -19.10
CA VAL A 156 17.23 -5.47 -19.48
C VAL A 156 16.69 -6.42 -18.42
N ASN A 157 16.10 -7.54 -18.86
CA ASN A 157 15.35 -8.55 -18.08
C ASN A 157 13.89 -8.23 -17.78
N ASP A 158 13.41 -7.02 -18.07
CA ASP A 158 11.99 -6.69 -18.02
C ASP A 158 11.22 -7.46 -19.12
N THR A 159 9.91 -7.58 -18.96
CA THR A 159 9.02 -8.18 -19.96
C THR A 159 8.06 -7.14 -20.50
N ILE A 160 7.90 -7.11 -21.81
CA ILE A 160 6.96 -6.22 -22.50
C ILE A 160 5.78 -7.00 -23.04
N VAL A 161 4.62 -6.36 -23.08
CA VAL A 161 3.41 -6.87 -23.71
C VAL A 161 3.40 -6.36 -25.15
N VAL A 162 3.53 -7.27 -26.11
CA VAL A 162 3.54 -6.96 -27.54
C VAL A 162 2.18 -7.32 -28.13
N ASP A 163 1.53 -6.36 -28.75
CA ASP A 163 0.36 -6.63 -29.59
C ASP A 163 0.82 -7.28 -30.89
N ILE A 164 0.27 -8.46 -31.21
CA ILE A 164 0.68 -9.28 -32.34
C ILE A 164 0.32 -8.62 -33.68
N ALA A 165 -0.78 -7.87 -33.74
CA ALA A 165 -1.25 -7.24 -34.96
C ALA A 165 -0.34 -6.07 -35.37
N THR A 166 -0.07 -5.17 -34.42
CA THR A 166 0.75 -3.97 -34.67
C THR A 166 2.25 -4.23 -34.54
N GLY A 167 2.64 -5.23 -33.73
CA GLY A 167 4.03 -5.48 -33.36
C GLY A 167 4.61 -4.41 -32.42
N LYS A 168 3.77 -3.54 -31.85
CA LYS A 168 4.17 -2.48 -30.92
C LYS A 168 4.06 -2.97 -29.48
N GLN A 169 4.85 -2.36 -28.59
CA GLN A 169 4.69 -2.53 -27.15
C GLN A 169 3.42 -1.81 -26.68
N SER A 170 2.68 -2.41 -25.76
CA SER A 170 1.51 -1.81 -25.10
C SER A 170 1.86 -1.45 -23.65
N ASP A 171 2.26 -2.45 -22.87
CA ASP A 171 2.66 -2.32 -21.46
C ASP A 171 4.00 -3.01 -21.20
N HIS A 172 4.58 -2.78 -20.02
CA HIS A 172 5.78 -3.47 -19.55
C HIS A 172 5.71 -3.83 -18.06
N VAL A 173 6.41 -4.89 -17.70
CA VAL A 173 6.55 -5.43 -16.35
C VAL A 173 8.03 -5.36 -15.97
N LYS A 174 8.33 -4.59 -14.92
CA LYS A 174 9.67 -4.42 -14.38
C LYS A 174 10.16 -5.70 -13.71
N PHE A 175 11.45 -5.97 -13.80
CA PHE A 175 12.09 -7.02 -13.03
C PHE A 175 12.37 -6.54 -11.60
N ASP A 176 11.46 -6.85 -10.68
CA ASP A 176 11.59 -6.53 -9.25
C ASP A 176 11.18 -7.68 -8.32
N GLN A 177 11.44 -7.50 -7.03
CA GLN A 177 10.95 -8.38 -5.97
C GLN A 177 9.41 -8.32 -5.90
N GLY A 178 8.76 -9.41 -5.50
CA GLY A 178 7.30 -9.50 -5.45
C GLY A 178 6.62 -9.83 -6.77
N ASN A 179 7.29 -9.70 -7.92
CA ASN A 179 6.69 -10.01 -9.22
C ASN A 179 6.64 -11.52 -9.52
N LEU A 180 5.63 -11.93 -10.30
CA LEU A 180 5.42 -13.33 -10.67
C LEU A 180 6.35 -13.72 -11.83
N CYS A 181 7.10 -14.80 -11.65
CA CYS A 181 8.01 -15.29 -12.66
C CYS A 181 7.83 -16.78 -12.96
N MET A 182 8.07 -17.15 -14.21
CA MET A 182 8.20 -18.52 -14.67
C MET A 182 9.65 -18.80 -15.07
N VAL A 183 10.14 -19.96 -14.66
CA VAL A 183 11.48 -20.40 -15.03
C VAL A 183 11.47 -21.05 -16.41
N THR A 184 12.26 -20.54 -17.34
CA THR A 184 12.34 -21.01 -18.73
C THR A 184 13.51 -21.95 -19.01
N GLY A 185 14.39 -22.19 -18.04
CA GLY A 185 15.53 -23.08 -18.21
C GLY A 185 16.08 -23.71 -16.94
N GLY A 186 17.06 -24.60 -17.11
CA GLY A 186 17.66 -25.35 -16.00
C GLY A 186 16.75 -26.45 -15.45
N ARG A 187 17.04 -26.90 -14.21
CA ARG A 187 16.31 -27.99 -13.56
C ARG A 187 14.90 -27.58 -13.10
N ASN A 188 14.73 -26.31 -12.75
CA ASN A 188 13.45 -25.77 -12.25
C ASN A 188 12.55 -25.25 -13.38
N MET A 189 12.84 -25.61 -14.64
CA MET A 189 12.08 -25.18 -15.81
C MET A 189 10.59 -25.55 -15.69
N GLY A 190 9.72 -24.57 -15.95
CA GLY A 190 8.27 -24.72 -15.90
C GLY A 190 7.63 -24.38 -14.56
N ARG A 191 8.42 -24.14 -13.50
CA ARG A 191 7.89 -23.69 -12.20
C ARG A 191 7.55 -22.21 -12.22
N VAL A 192 6.53 -21.84 -11.45
CA VAL A 192 5.98 -20.48 -11.35
C VAL A 192 5.97 -20.08 -9.88
N GLY A 193 6.57 -18.93 -9.58
CA GLY A 193 6.57 -18.39 -8.23
C GLY A 193 6.95 -16.91 -8.17
N ILE A 194 6.83 -16.35 -6.97
CA ILE A 194 7.10 -14.95 -6.67
C ILE A 194 8.60 -14.76 -6.47
N VAL A 195 9.14 -13.68 -7.02
CA VAL A 195 10.55 -13.31 -6.79
C VAL A 195 10.74 -12.81 -5.37
N GLY A 196 11.64 -13.46 -4.63
CA GLY A 196 12.14 -12.94 -3.35
C GLY A 196 13.42 -12.13 -3.57
N HIS A 197 14.48 -12.45 -2.84
CA HIS A 197 15.74 -11.74 -2.91
C HIS A 197 16.59 -12.07 -4.17
N ARG A 198 17.35 -11.07 -4.66
CA ARG A 198 18.35 -11.20 -5.74
C ARG A 198 19.77 -11.10 -5.19
N GLU A 199 20.55 -12.16 -5.36
CA GLU A 199 21.99 -12.18 -5.11
C GLU A 199 22.75 -11.72 -6.35
N LYS A 200 23.50 -10.61 -6.20
CA LYS A 200 24.31 -10.03 -7.27
C LYS A 200 25.71 -10.63 -7.23
N HIS A 201 26.17 -11.17 -8.36
CA HIS A 201 27.53 -11.70 -8.51
C HIS A 201 28.25 -10.96 -9.64
N PRO A 202 29.04 -9.92 -9.36
CA PRO A 202 29.72 -9.15 -10.39
C PRO A 202 30.66 -10.06 -11.21
N GLY A 203 30.55 -9.99 -12.54
CA GLY A 203 31.32 -10.82 -13.48
C GLY A 203 30.78 -12.25 -13.68
N SER A 204 29.74 -12.65 -12.95
CA SER A 204 29.10 -13.96 -13.07
C SER A 204 27.59 -13.82 -13.25
N PHE A 205 26.87 -14.94 -13.15
CA PHE A 205 25.41 -14.96 -13.23
C PHE A 205 24.80 -14.64 -11.86
N ASP A 206 24.00 -13.58 -11.81
CA ASP A 206 23.16 -13.30 -10.64
C ASP A 206 22.20 -14.45 -10.36
N ILE A 207 22.02 -14.74 -9.07
CA ILE A 207 21.12 -15.76 -8.55
C ILE A 207 19.90 -15.06 -7.97
N VAL A 208 18.72 -15.63 -8.22
CA VAL A 208 17.49 -15.02 -7.75
C VAL A 208 16.59 -16.11 -7.16
N HIS A 209 16.17 -15.89 -5.91
CA HIS A 209 15.33 -16.79 -5.15
C HIS A 209 13.85 -16.61 -5.55
N ILE A 210 13.13 -17.73 -5.62
CA ILE A 210 11.71 -17.81 -6.00
C ILE A 210 10.99 -18.62 -4.95
N LYS A 211 9.79 -18.20 -4.58
CA LYS A 211 8.87 -18.93 -3.72
C LYS A 211 7.58 -19.25 -4.48
N ASP A 212 7.23 -20.53 -4.59
CA ASP A 212 5.98 -20.97 -5.22
C ASP A 212 4.77 -20.72 -4.30
N ALA A 213 3.56 -20.82 -4.84
CA ALA A 213 2.31 -20.66 -4.09
C ALA A 213 2.17 -21.67 -2.92
N ALA A 214 2.76 -22.87 -3.04
CA ALA A 214 2.79 -23.87 -1.96
C ALA A 214 3.86 -23.59 -0.89
N GLY A 215 4.61 -22.49 -1.00
CA GLY A 215 5.66 -22.10 -0.06
C GLY A 215 7.04 -22.72 -0.30
N HIS A 216 7.20 -23.56 -1.32
CA HIS A 216 8.50 -24.11 -1.70
C HIS A 216 9.42 -23.04 -2.29
N SER A 217 10.64 -22.94 -1.77
CA SER A 217 11.66 -22.01 -2.25
C SER A 217 12.70 -22.71 -3.14
N PHE A 218 13.12 -22.05 -4.22
CA PHE A 218 14.26 -22.47 -5.04
C PHE A 218 14.95 -21.30 -5.72
N ALA A 219 16.19 -21.51 -6.14
CA ALA A 219 17.01 -20.51 -6.80
C ALA A 219 17.26 -20.83 -8.27
N THR A 220 17.39 -19.78 -9.10
CA THR A 220 17.78 -19.90 -10.52
C THR A 220 18.63 -18.70 -10.96
N ARG A 221 19.35 -18.87 -12.08
CA ARG A 221 20.10 -17.76 -12.71
C ARG A 221 19.14 -16.74 -13.34
N ILE A 222 19.48 -15.45 -13.27
CA ILE A 222 18.65 -14.34 -13.80
C ILE A 222 18.26 -14.48 -15.27
N CYS A 223 19.13 -15.07 -16.10
CA CYS A 223 18.89 -15.23 -17.53
C CYS A 223 17.68 -16.15 -17.83
N LEU A 224 17.31 -17.03 -16.90
CA LEU A 224 16.30 -18.08 -17.06
C LEU A 224 14.91 -17.72 -16.55
N LYS A 225 14.68 -16.47 -16.15
CA LYS A 225 13.38 -16.02 -15.63
C LYS A 225 12.57 -15.28 -16.68
N PHE A 226 11.28 -15.53 -16.73
CA PHE A 226 10.33 -14.78 -17.54
C PHE A 226 9.24 -14.23 -16.62
N PHE A 227 9.07 -12.92 -16.61
CA PHE A 227 8.09 -12.24 -15.76
C PHE A 227 6.73 -12.29 -16.46
N ILE A 228 5.74 -12.83 -15.76
CA ILE A 228 4.40 -13.01 -16.33
C ILE A 228 3.53 -11.82 -15.92
N ASP A 229 3.72 -11.35 -14.69
CA ASP A 229 2.94 -10.26 -14.14
C ASP A 229 3.79 -9.44 -13.18
N GLY A 230 3.76 -8.12 -13.36
CA GLY A 230 4.08 -7.23 -12.26
C GLY A 230 2.90 -7.29 -11.33
N MET A 231 3.04 -7.15 -10.02
CA MET A 231 1.87 -6.88 -9.20
C MET A 231 1.31 -5.46 -9.51
N ARG A 232 0.78 -5.25 -10.72
CA ARG A 232 -0.55 -4.67 -10.93
C ARG A 232 -1.57 -5.80 -10.75
N GLY A 233 -1.37 -6.66 -9.75
CA GLY A 233 -2.44 -7.54 -9.31
C GLY A 233 -3.55 -6.61 -8.90
N ASN A 234 -4.71 -6.74 -9.55
CA ASN A 234 -5.96 -6.13 -9.12
C ASN A 234 -5.98 -6.16 -7.59
N ILE A 235 -5.68 -5.02 -6.93
CA ILE A 235 -5.58 -5.01 -5.48
C ILE A 235 -6.99 -5.36 -5.03
N THR A 236 -7.14 -6.53 -4.44
CA THR A 236 -8.47 -6.99 -4.08
C THR A 236 -8.97 -6.09 -2.97
N ALA A 237 -10.29 -5.88 -2.90
CA ALA A 237 -10.88 -5.15 -1.78
C ALA A 237 -10.43 -5.74 -0.43
N ALA A 238 -10.21 -7.07 -0.36
CA ALA A 238 -9.71 -7.74 0.83
C ALA A 238 -8.28 -7.33 1.23
N ASP A 239 -7.40 -7.05 0.26
CA ASP A 239 -6.02 -6.65 0.55
C ASP A 239 -5.96 -5.20 1.07
N ILE A 240 -6.76 -4.30 0.48
CA ILE A 240 -6.91 -2.93 1.00
C ILE A 240 -7.55 -2.99 2.40
N TRP A 241 -8.59 -3.80 2.59
CA TRP A 241 -9.25 -3.93 3.88
C TRP A 241 -8.27 -4.34 4.99
N LYS A 242 -7.44 -5.37 4.77
CA LYS A 242 -6.40 -5.81 5.72
C LYS A 242 -5.40 -4.71 6.08
N SER A 243 -5.15 -3.75 5.18
CA SER A 243 -4.23 -2.64 5.42
C SER A 243 -4.85 -1.50 6.25
N LEU A 244 -6.18 -1.44 6.36
CA LEU A 244 -6.91 -0.37 7.05
C LEU A 244 -7.13 -0.63 8.56
N HIS A 245 -6.36 -1.51 9.17
CA HIS A 245 -6.43 -1.80 10.61
C HIS A 245 -5.20 -1.20 11.31
N GLY A 246 -5.39 -0.15 12.11
CA GLY A 246 -4.27 0.50 12.81
C GLY A 246 -4.55 1.90 13.32
N ILE A 247 -3.49 2.58 13.77
CA ILE A 247 -3.56 3.90 14.39
C ILE A 247 -2.97 4.95 13.46
N LEU A 248 -3.59 6.11 13.39
CA LEU A 248 -3.24 7.22 12.53
C LEU A 248 -3.00 8.50 13.35
N CYS A 249 -1.90 9.20 13.07
CA CYS A 249 -1.63 10.52 13.63
C CYS A 249 -2.03 11.61 12.64
N VAL A 250 -2.95 12.48 13.02
CA VAL A 250 -3.57 13.49 12.16
C VAL A 250 -3.45 14.88 12.75
N HIS A 251 -3.27 15.86 11.89
CA HIS A 251 -3.35 17.25 12.25
C HIS A 251 -4.81 17.73 12.23
N LYS A 252 -5.31 18.23 13.36
CA LYS A 252 -6.63 18.86 13.43
C LYS A 252 -6.54 20.36 13.11
N PRO A 253 -7.13 20.83 12.01
CA PRO A 253 -7.14 22.26 11.66
C PRO A 253 -8.05 23.07 12.59
N ARG A 254 -7.96 24.39 12.45
CA ARG A 254 -8.77 25.35 13.21
C ARG A 254 -10.26 25.21 12.92
N ASP A 255 -11.07 25.34 13.98
CA ASP A 255 -12.55 25.44 13.93
C ASP A 255 -13.29 24.24 13.31
N ILE A 256 -12.60 23.12 13.11
CA ILE A 256 -13.18 21.86 12.64
C ILE A 256 -13.36 20.94 13.85
N SER A 257 -14.57 20.41 14.02
CA SER A 257 -14.82 19.37 15.02
C SER A 257 -14.12 18.07 14.64
N ILE A 258 -13.69 17.27 15.63
CA ILE A 258 -13.08 15.98 15.31
C ILE A 258 -14.07 15.09 14.54
N SER A 259 -15.37 15.18 14.81
CA SER A 259 -16.41 14.49 14.04
C SER A 259 -16.44 14.91 12.56
N ALA A 260 -16.13 16.17 12.24
CA ALA A 260 -16.01 16.62 10.85
C ALA A 260 -14.72 16.12 10.20
N LEU A 261 -13.60 16.13 10.93
CA LEU A 261 -12.33 15.57 10.45
C LEU A 261 -12.42 14.05 10.22
N LYS A 262 -13.07 13.31 11.12
CA LYS A 262 -13.38 11.87 10.95
C LYS A 262 -14.18 11.61 9.68
N ARG A 263 -15.23 12.39 9.42
CA ARG A 263 -16.00 12.28 8.18
C ARG A 263 -15.16 12.57 6.93
N HIS A 264 -14.26 13.55 7.01
CA HIS A 264 -13.36 13.87 5.90
C HIS A 264 -12.38 12.72 5.63
N LEU A 265 -11.78 12.17 6.70
CA LEU A 265 -10.90 11.00 6.64
C LEU A 265 -11.62 9.77 6.04
N ILE A 266 -12.82 9.45 6.53
CA ILE A 266 -13.62 8.32 6.03
C ILE A 266 -13.93 8.50 4.54
N ASN A 267 -14.33 9.70 4.12
CA ASN A 267 -14.59 9.98 2.70
C ASN A 267 -13.31 9.77 1.86
N ALA A 268 -12.16 10.27 2.31
CA ALA A 268 -10.90 10.12 1.59
C ALA A 268 -10.46 8.65 1.47
N ILE A 269 -10.64 7.85 2.53
CA ILE A 269 -10.34 6.41 2.50
C ILE A 269 -11.27 5.67 1.54
N CYS A 270 -12.60 5.88 1.63
CA CYS A 270 -13.56 5.23 0.75
C CYS A 270 -13.33 5.61 -0.73
N GLU A 271 -13.14 6.90 -1.03
CA GLU A 271 -12.90 7.36 -2.40
C GLU A 271 -11.58 6.81 -2.95
N GLY A 272 -10.51 6.79 -2.15
CA GLY A 272 -9.21 6.25 -2.56
C GLY A 272 -9.23 4.73 -2.76
N ALA A 273 -9.92 4.00 -1.89
CA ALA A 273 -10.03 2.54 -1.96
C ALA A 273 -10.91 2.10 -3.15
N ASN A 274 -12.09 2.71 -3.32
CA ASN A 274 -13.01 2.36 -4.40
C ASN A 274 -12.46 2.70 -5.79
N LYS A 275 -11.60 3.73 -5.93
CA LYS A 275 -10.90 4.04 -7.19
C LYS A 275 -9.85 2.99 -7.58
N ARG A 276 -9.25 2.32 -6.59
CA ARG A 276 -8.14 1.36 -6.79
C ARG A 276 -8.61 -0.08 -6.89
N CYS A 277 -9.77 -0.40 -6.32
CA CYS A 277 -10.40 -1.70 -6.48
C CYS A 277 -10.81 -1.95 -7.94
N SER A 278 -10.43 -3.10 -8.45
CA SER A 278 -10.89 -3.58 -9.75
C SER A 278 -12.39 -3.86 -9.72
N PRO A 279 -13.10 -3.71 -10.85
CA PRO A 279 -14.52 -4.04 -10.91
C PRO A 279 -14.74 -5.50 -10.47
N VAL A 280 -15.67 -5.72 -9.55
CA VAL A 280 -16.02 -7.06 -9.07
C VAL A 280 -16.52 -7.89 -10.25
N GLU A 281 -15.82 -8.98 -10.57
CA GLU A 281 -16.26 -9.92 -11.59
C GLU A 281 -17.55 -10.60 -11.12
N ILE A 282 -18.66 -10.36 -11.83
CA ILE A 282 -19.96 -10.91 -11.48
C ILE A 282 -19.96 -12.41 -11.80
N PRO A 283 -20.09 -13.31 -10.82
CA PRO A 283 -20.06 -14.75 -11.06
C PRO A 283 -21.23 -15.16 -11.94
N GLN A 284 -21.04 -16.12 -12.85
CA GLN A 284 -22.11 -16.66 -13.68
C GLN A 284 -22.80 -17.82 -12.95
N ILE A 285 -24.12 -17.77 -12.81
CA ILE A 285 -24.95 -18.88 -12.33
C ILE A 285 -25.60 -19.58 -13.51
N GLU A 286 -25.75 -20.88 -13.39
CA GLU A 286 -26.51 -21.71 -14.34
C GLU A 286 -27.98 -21.78 -13.88
N MET A 287 -28.86 -21.13 -14.65
CA MET A 287 -30.31 -21.15 -14.43
C MET A 287 -30.97 -22.18 -15.35
N PRO A 288 -31.88 -23.03 -14.85
CA PRO A 288 -32.60 -23.97 -15.70
C PRO A 288 -33.47 -23.25 -16.73
N ILE A 289 -33.32 -23.61 -18.00
CA ILE A 289 -34.26 -23.24 -19.07
C ILE A 289 -35.44 -24.19 -18.95
N VAL A 290 -36.58 -23.65 -18.51
CA VAL A 290 -37.82 -24.40 -18.36
C VAL A 290 -38.67 -24.16 -19.59
N GLU A 291 -38.95 -25.21 -20.36
CA GLU A 291 -39.92 -25.19 -21.45
C GLU A 291 -41.09 -26.12 -21.09
N PRO A 292 -42.32 -25.81 -21.52
CA PRO A 292 -43.47 -26.68 -21.28
C PRO A 292 -43.31 -28.00 -22.06
N HIS A 293 -43.48 -29.14 -21.38
CA HIS A 293 -43.48 -30.45 -22.02
C HIS A 293 -44.58 -30.53 -23.10
N PRO A 294 -44.29 -31.03 -24.32
CA PRO A 294 -45.20 -30.95 -25.46
C PRO A 294 -46.57 -31.61 -25.24
N ILE A 295 -46.67 -32.58 -24.33
CA ILE A 295 -47.92 -33.32 -24.08
C ILE A 295 -48.61 -32.89 -22.77
N SER A 296 -47.84 -32.72 -21.70
CA SER A 296 -48.40 -32.50 -20.35
C SER A 296 -48.44 -31.03 -19.95
N GLN A 297 -47.85 -30.14 -20.73
CA GLN A 297 -47.61 -28.72 -20.39
C GLN A 297 -46.85 -28.51 -19.07
N ALA A 298 -46.33 -29.57 -18.45
CA ALA A 298 -45.55 -29.47 -17.23
C ALA A 298 -44.19 -28.79 -17.53
N PRO A 299 -43.70 -27.92 -16.65
CA PRO A 299 -42.38 -27.29 -16.81
C PRO A 299 -41.28 -28.35 -16.79
N VAL A 300 -40.58 -28.55 -17.91
CA VAL A 300 -39.43 -29.45 -18.03
C VAL A 300 -38.18 -28.63 -18.26
N VAL A 301 -37.10 -28.97 -17.54
CA VAL A 301 -35.80 -28.35 -17.70
C VAL A 301 -35.15 -28.88 -18.99
N VAL A 302 -35.10 -28.08 -20.04
CA VAL A 302 -34.54 -28.43 -21.36
C VAL A 302 -33.03 -28.15 -21.43
N GLY A 303 -32.52 -27.30 -20.56
CA GLY A 303 -31.08 -27.01 -20.49
C GLY A 303 -30.74 -26.07 -19.34
N LEU A 304 -29.48 -25.65 -19.28
CA LEU A 304 -28.98 -24.68 -18.31
C LEU A 304 -28.49 -23.44 -19.08
N ARG A 305 -29.01 -22.25 -18.73
CA ARG A 305 -28.58 -20.95 -19.24
C ARG A 305 -27.59 -20.33 -18.25
N LYS A 306 -26.40 -19.99 -18.73
CA LYS A 306 -25.46 -19.16 -17.95
C LYS A 306 -25.96 -17.71 -17.93
N GLN A 307 -26.27 -17.20 -16.75
CA GLN A 307 -26.66 -15.81 -16.50
C GLN A 307 -25.74 -15.22 -15.41
N PRO A 308 -25.28 -13.97 -15.53
CA PRO A 308 -24.56 -13.32 -14.43
C PRO A 308 -25.43 -13.23 -13.18
N ASN A 309 -24.87 -13.58 -12.02
CA ASN A 309 -25.53 -13.44 -10.74
C ASN A 309 -25.53 -11.98 -10.29
N TYR A 310 -26.66 -11.33 -10.41
CA TYR A 310 -26.80 -9.93 -10.02
C TYR A 310 -26.80 -9.70 -8.50
N ASP A 311 -26.87 -10.75 -7.65
CA ASP A 311 -26.81 -10.62 -6.20
C ASP A 311 -25.54 -9.87 -5.74
N PHE A 312 -24.43 -10.06 -6.45
CA PHE A 312 -23.13 -9.44 -6.16
C PHE A 312 -22.86 -8.18 -6.98
N HIS A 313 -23.85 -7.67 -7.72
CA HIS A 313 -23.66 -6.51 -8.58
C HIS A 313 -23.40 -5.25 -7.72
N PRO A 314 -22.46 -4.35 -8.10
CA PRO A 314 -22.18 -3.12 -7.35
C PRO A 314 -23.38 -2.18 -7.16
N LEU A 315 -24.42 -2.31 -8.00
CA LEU A 315 -25.67 -1.56 -7.84
C LEU A 315 -26.60 -2.15 -6.77
N VAL A 316 -26.42 -3.44 -6.43
CA VAL A 316 -27.19 -4.15 -5.40
C VAL A 316 -26.42 -4.12 -4.07
N VAL A 317 -25.15 -4.56 -4.07
CA VAL A 317 -24.28 -4.60 -2.88
C VAL A 317 -23.58 -3.26 -2.61
N GLY A 318 -23.72 -2.25 -3.47
CA GLY A 318 -22.98 -1.00 -3.34
C GLY A 318 -21.50 -1.13 -3.69
N GLN A 319 -20.75 -0.05 -3.47
CA GLN A 319 -19.29 -0.05 -3.64
C GLN A 319 -18.61 -0.93 -2.57
N PRO A 320 -17.40 -1.49 -2.86
CA PRO A 320 -16.73 -2.40 -1.95
C PRO A 320 -16.35 -1.78 -0.60
N PHE A 321 -16.10 -0.46 -0.55
CA PHE A 321 -15.92 0.27 0.70
C PHE A 321 -17.04 1.29 0.87
N ARG A 322 -17.86 1.12 1.91
CA ARG A 322 -18.87 2.10 2.31
C ARG A 322 -18.37 2.88 3.53
N LYS A 323 -18.93 4.08 3.71
CA LYS A 323 -18.58 4.97 4.83
C LYS A 323 -18.95 4.37 6.19
N GLU A 324 -19.96 3.50 6.20
CA GLU A 324 -20.49 2.81 7.38
C GLU A 324 -19.58 1.69 7.86
N ASP A 325 -18.78 1.11 6.96
CA ASP A 325 -17.92 -0.04 7.27
C ASP A 325 -16.67 0.39 8.06
N ILE A 326 -16.25 1.66 7.92
CA ILE A 326 -15.02 2.18 8.52
C ILE A 326 -15.31 2.79 9.88
N ARG A 327 -14.83 2.14 10.95
CA ARG A 327 -14.89 2.66 12.31
C ARG A 327 -13.69 3.57 12.57
N VAL A 328 -13.93 4.79 13.05
CA VAL A 328 -12.86 5.74 13.43
C VAL A 328 -13.14 6.34 14.80
N GLU A 329 -12.24 6.09 15.74
CA GLU A 329 -12.31 6.59 17.11
C GLU A 329 -11.09 7.46 17.44
N GLU A 330 -11.24 8.37 18.41
CA GLU A 330 -10.18 9.27 18.84
C GLU A 330 -9.66 8.87 20.21
N LEU A 331 -8.36 9.04 20.45
CA LEU A 331 -7.76 8.71 21.74
C LEU A 331 -8.31 9.62 22.84
N ASP A 332 -8.16 10.93 22.67
CA ASP A 332 -8.65 11.99 23.57
C ASP A 332 -9.62 12.91 22.83
N TYR A 333 -10.72 13.28 23.49
CA TYR A 333 -11.66 14.25 22.96
C TYR A 333 -11.05 15.65 22.96
N GLN A 334 -11.21 16.39 21.85
CA GLN A 334 -10.80 17.78 21.78
C GLN A 334 -11.92 18.67 21.26
N GLN A 335 -12.18 19.76 21.97
CA GLN A 335 -13.26 20.67 21.61
C GLN A 335 -12.98 21.35 20.25
N PRO A 336 -14.02 21.71 19.48
CA PRO A 336 -13.85 22.40 18.19
C PRO A 336 -13.09 23.73 18.32
N ALA A 337 -13.25 24.43 19.45
CA ALA A 337 -12.63 25.72 19.72
C ALA A 337 -11.19 25.61 20.27
N SER A 338 -10.71 24.41 20.57
CA SER A 338 -9.43 24.17 21.22
C SER A 338 -8.22 24.52 20.35
N SER A 339 -8.38 25.00 19.13
CA SER A 339 -7.37 25.62 18.27
C SER A 339 -7.70 27.12 18.13
N GLY A 340 -6.99 27.97 18.86
CA GLY A 340 -7.31 29.39 19.02
C GLY A 340 -7.33 30.25 17.74
N LEU A 341 -7.53 31.55 17.94
CA LEU A 341 -7.86 32.53 16.88
C LEU A 341 -6.80 32.77 15.79
N CYS A 342 -5.61 32.16 15.87
CA CYS A 342 -4.56 32.30 14.86
C CYS A 342 -4.69 31.18 13.83
N SER A 343 -4.63 31.52 12.53
CA SER A 343 -4.71 30.59 11.40
C SER A 343 -3.70 29.45 11.44
N ASP A 344 -2.59 29.62 12.17
CA ASP A 344 -1.41 28.75 12.07
C ASP A 344 -1.33 27.72 13.22
N THR A 345 -2.45 27.46 13.88
CA THR A 345 -2.50 26.77 15.17
C THR A 345 -2.68 25.26 14.98
N ILE A 346 -1.60 24.49 15.15
CA ILE A 346 -1.54 23.06 14.85
C ILE A 346 -1.83 22.20 16.09
N ILE A 347 -2.81 21.27 16.00
CA ILE A 347 -3.08 20.30 17.06
C ILE A 347 -2.85 18.88 16.55
N VAL A 348 -2.05 18.11 17.28
CA VAL A 348 -1.81 16.69 17.02
C VAL A 348 -2.95 15.86 17.61
N ALA A 349 -3.58 14.99 16.82
CA ALA A 349 -4.63 14.07 17.24
C ALA A 349 -4.31 12.64 16.78
N VAL A 350 -4.55 11.65 17.64
CA VAL A 350 -4.37 10.23 17.32
C VAL A 350 -5.74 9.58 17.19
N LEU A 351 -5.95 8.91 16.06
CA LEU A 351 -7.19 8.23 15.69
C LEU A 351 -6.92 6.73 15.49
N GLY A 352 -7.81 5.88 15.98
CA GLY A 352 -7.83 4.45 15.65
C GLY A 352 -8.74 4.20 14.45
N ILE A 353 -8.34 3.31 13.54
CA ILE A 353 -9.14 2.87 12.39
C ILE A 353 -9.38 1.36 12.52
N ASN A 354 -10.65 0.94 12.42
CA ASN A 354 -11.11 -0.45 12.53
C ASN A 354 -10.57 -1.13 13.81
N ASP A 355 -9.81 -2.21 13.70
CA ASP A 355 -9.21 -2.93 14.86
C ASP A 355 -8.24 -2.02 15.65
N GLY A 356 -7.74 -0.95 15.01
CA GLY A 356 -6.99 0.10 15.70
C GLY A 356 -7.82 0.89 16.71
N CYS A 357 -9.15 0.82 16.68
CA CYS A 357 -10.01 1.36 17.73
C CYS A 357 -9.88 0.56 19.02
N ASP A 358 -9.77 -0.77 18.91
CA ASP A 358 -9.67 -1.66 20.08
C ASP A 358 -8.30 -1.49 20.78
N THR A 359 -7.26 -1.12 20.01
CA THR A 359 -5.95 -0.81 20.59
C THR A 359 -5.91 0.54 21.32
N LEU A 360 -6.86 1.47 21.08
CA LEU A 360 -6.88 2.77 21.76
C LEU A 360 -7.05 2.65 23.28
N GLU A 361 -7.81 1.66 23.76
CA GLU A 361 -7.98 1.44 25.21
C GLU A 361 -6.64 1.12 25.87
N SER A 362 -5.86 0.21 25.25
CA SER A 362 -4.52 -0.14 25.72
C SER A 362 -3.56 1.06 25.72
N LEU A 363 -3.75 2.02 24.80
CA LEU A 363 -2.96 3.25 24.76
C LEU A 363 -3.37 4.27 25.83
N ARG A 364 -4.67 4.37 26.15
CA ARG A 364 -5.15 5.24 27.23
C ARG A 364 -4.57 4.82 28.58
N ASP A 365 -4.40 3.52 28.80
CA ASP A 365 -3.79 2.96 30.01
C ASP A 365 -2.30 3.29 30.17
N ARG A 366 -1.61 3.69 29.09
CA ARG A 366 -0.19 4.11 29.16
C ARG A 366 -0.01 5.48 29.81
N VAL A 367 -1.10 6.26 29.95
CA VAL A 367 -1.11 7.58 30.59
C VAL A 367 0.04 8.46 30.07
N TRP A 368 -0.02 8.77 28.78
CA TRP A 368 1.01 9.56 28.12
C TRP A 368 1.06 11.00 28.63
N VAL A 369 2.28 11.54 28.70
CA VAL A 369 2.51 12.95 29.02
C VAL A 369 2.41 13.76 27.74
N ASN A 370 1.54 14.77 27.76
CA ASN A 370 1.25 15.62 26.63
C ASN A 370 1.87 17.00 26.85
N GLU A 371 2.27 17.64 25.76
CA GLU A 371 2.78 19.01 25.78
C GLU A 371 1.72 19.96 25.22
N TYR A 372 1.36 20.95 26.02
CA TYR A 372 0.37 21.95 25.69
C TYR A 372 0.95 23.36 25.75
N VAL A 373 0.64 24.18 24.75
CA VAL A 373 0.90 25.62 24.76
C VAL A 373 -0.42 26.34 24.95
N LEU A 374 -0.58 26.99 26.10
CA LEU A 374 -1.78 27.74 26.46
C LEU A 374 -1.52 29.24 26.37
N LYS A 375 -2.38 29.97 25.67
CA LYS A 375 -2.38 31.44 25.62
C LYS A 375 -3.56 31.98 26.41
N GLY A 376 -3.29 32.59 27.55
CA GLY A 376 -4.28 33.28 28.37
C GLY A 376 -4.35 34.77 28.05
N GLN A 377 -5.54 35.36 28.24
CA GLN A 377 -5.73 36.81 28.31
C GLN A 377 -6.21 37.18 29.72
N LEU A 378 -5.40 37.95 30.44
CA LEU A 378 -5.75 38.52 31.76
C LEU A 378 -6.82 39.61 31.62
N GLY A 379 -7.57 39.82 32.70
CA GLY A 379 -8.68 40.76 32.78
C GLY A 379 -9.98 40.33 32.11
N ARG A 380 -10.04 39.14 31.52
CA ARG A 380 -11.20 38.68 30.73
C ARG A 380 -11.69 37.33 31.21
N GLY A 381 -12.81 37.31 31.93
CA GLY A 381 -13.55 36.09 32.29
C GLY A 381 -14.67 35.78 31.31
N THR A 382 -14.88 34.50 31.03
CA THR A 382 -15.93 34.02 30.13
C THR A 382 -16.88 33.05 30.83
N VAL A 383 -18.09 32.89 30.31
CA VAL A 383 -19.04 31.89 30.80
C VAL A 383 -18.43 30.49 30.66
N GLN A 384 -18.37 29.73 31.77
CA GLN A 384 -17.76 28.39 31.86
C GLN A 384 -16.30 28.32 31.35
N ASN A 385 -15.57 29.44 31.40
CA ASN A 385 -14.17 29.54 30.93
C ASN A 385 -13.93 29.09 29.47
N LYS A 386 -15.00 28.96 28.66
CA LYS A 386 -14.91 28.52 27.28
C LYS A 386 -14.17 29.55 26.44
N ILE A 387 -13.26 29.10 25.55
CA ILE A 387 -12.49 29.97 24.64
C ILE A 387 -13.36 30.97 23.86
N ARG A 388 -14.52 30.51 23.37
CA ARG A 388 -15.52 31.32 22.63
C ARG A 388 -16.71 31.77 23.49
N GLY A 389 -16.65 31.60 24.82
CA GLY A 389 -17.72 32.00 25.72
C GLY A 389 -17.94 33.52 25.74
N LYS A 390 -19.17 33.94 26.02
CA LYS A 390 -19.50 35.36 26.27
C LYS A 390 -18.70 35.86 27.46
N VAL A 391 -18.14 37.06 27.37
CA VAL A 391 -17.40 37.70 28.48
C VAL A 391 -18.41 38.07 29.56
N ASN A 392 -18.18 37.62 30.79
CA ASN A 392 -19.07 37.85 31.93
C ASN A 392 -18.40 38.66 33.06
N ARG A 393 -17.07 38.57 33.19
CA ARG A 393 -16.30 39.22 34.26
C ARG A 393 -15.11 39.95 33.66
N GLN A 394 -14.82 41.14 34.18
CA GLN A 394 -13.63 41.91 33.86
C GLN A 394 -13.00 42.40 35.15
N TYR A 395 -11.68 42.31 35.23
CA TYR A 395 -10.88 42.65 36.40
C TYR A 395 -9.61 43.35 35.95
N ASP A 396 -9.02 44.15 36.83
CA ASP A 396 -7.73 44.78 36.59
C ASP A 396 -6.62 43.72 36.53
N TYR A 397 -5.59 44.00 35.72
CA TYR A 397 -4.46 43.09 35.49
C TYR A 397 -3.10 43.80 35.49
N GLU A 398 -3.08 45.12 35.62
CA GLU A 398 -1.86 45.92 35.52
C GLU A 398 -0.88 45.66 36.67
N HIS A 399 -1.36 45.24 37.84
CA HIS A 399 -0.55 44.89 39.00
C HIS A 399 0.25 43.58 38.80
N ILE A 400 -0.05 42.79 37.78
CA ILE A 400 0.57 41.48 37.54
C ILE A 400 1.89 41.68 36.78
N THR A 401 2.99 41.61 37.52
CA THR A 401 4.34 41.63 36.92
C THR A 401 4.80 40.23 36.50
N TYR A 402 5.74 40.16 35.55
CA TYR A 402 6.39 38.90 35.15
C TYR A 402 6.98 38.13 36.34
N ARG A 403 7.57 38.85 37.31
CA ARG A 403 8.17 38.26 38.52
C ARG A 403 7.11 37.63 39.42
N HIS A 404 5.92 38.24 39.53
CA HIS A 404 4.83 37.70 40.33
C HIS A 404 4.27 36.43 39.69
N MET A 405 3.99 36.46 38.39
CA MET A 405 3.51 35.31 37.62
C MET A 405 4.48 34.14 37.65
N SER A 406 5.77 34.37 37.36
CA SER A 406 6.79 33.31 37.34
C SER A 406 7.00 32.65 38.71
N ARG A 407 7.04 33.43 39.81
CA ARG A 407 7.13 32.88 41.18
C ARG A 407 5.91 32.04 41.53
N PHE A 408 4.72 32.48 41.14
CA PHE A 408 3.49 31.73 41.38
C PHE A 408 3.48 30.41 40.62
N LEU A 409 3.80 30.42 39.32
CA LEU A 409 3.88 29.20 38.50
C LEU A 409 4.92 28.20 39.03
N MET A 410 6.06 28.67 39.55
CA MET A 410 7.06 27.80 40.20
C MET A 410 6.50 27.13 41.47
N ARG A 411 5.74 27.87 42.29
CA ARG A 411 5.06 27.31 43.49
C ARG A 411 3.99 26.29 43.09
N LEU A 412 3.20 26.58 42.06
CA LEU A 412 2.20 25.64 41.53
C LEU A 412 2.86 24.37 41.00
N GLN A 413 3.93 24.48 40.23
CA GLN A 413 4.67 23.30 39.75
C GLN A 413 5.16 22.44 40.93
N ALA A 414 5.70 23.06 41.99
CA ALA A 414 6.12 22.33 43.19
C ALA A 414 4.93 21.66 43.91
N HIS A 415 3.76 22.30 43.91
CA HIS A 415 2.52 21.72 44.46
C HIS A 415 2.07 20.49 43.66
N TYR A 416 1.99 20.58 42.33
CA TYR A 416 1.61 19.45 41.48
C TYR A 416 2.62 18.30 41.52
N LYS A 417 3.92 18.60 41.66
CA LYS A 417 4.94 17.55 41.91
C LYS A 417 4.65 16.79 43.19
N LYS A 418 4.27 17.47 44.28
CA LYS A 418 3.85 16.80 45.53
C LYS A 418 2.55 16.01 45.35
N LEU A 419 1.58 16.54 44.59
CA LEU A 419 0.34 15.84 44.27
C LEU A 419 0.59 14.56 43.47
N ALA A 420 1.56 14.55 42.55
CA ALA A 420 1.90 13.37 41.76
C ALA A 420 2.28 12.16 42.65
N PHE A 421 3.06 12.37 43.71
CA PHE A 421 3.39 11.31 44.69
C PHE A 421 2.16 10.82 45.45
N LYS A 422 1.29 11.75 45.87
CA LYS A 422 0.02 11.39 46.55
C LYS A 422 -0.89 10.57 45.63
N LEU A 423 -1.00 10.94 44.35
CA LEU A 423 -1.82 10.22 43.35
C LEU A 423 -1.22 8.89 42.91
N ALA A 424 0.07 8.66 43.18
CA ALA A 424 0.72 7.37 43.01
C ALA A 424 0.55 6.44 44.25
N ASN A 425 -0.19 6.90 45.27
CA ASN A 425 -0.35 6.23 46.58
C ASN A 425 0.99 5.98 47.30
N VAL A 426 1.97 6.86 47.11
CA VAL A 426 3.28 6.75 47.76
C VAL A 426 3.39 7.85 48.80
N ASP A 427 3.66 7.48 50.05
CA ASP A 427 3.90 8.45 51.11
C ASP A 427 5.24 9.16 50.88
N LEU A 428 5.25 10.49 51.01
CA LEU A 428 6.43 11.33 50.76
C LEU A 428 7.58 11.05 51.75
N ALA A 429 7.27 10.51 52.93
CA ALA A 429 8.24 10.13 53.95
C ALA A 429 8.80 8.70 53.76
N SER A 430 8.26 7.92 52.82
CA SER A 430 8.67 6.54 52.57
C SER A 430 9.99 6.46 51.78
N GLN A 431 10.71 5.35 51.96
CA GLN A 431 11.88 5.03 51.14
C GLN A 431 11.50 4.83 49.66
N GLU A 432 10.30 4.31 49.38
CA GLU A 432 9.77 4.14 48.02
C GLU A 432 9.67 5.48 47.28
N ALA A 433 9.17 6.53 47.94
CA ALA A 433 9.13 7.88 47.35
C ALA A 433 10.52 8.41 47.00
N PHE A 434 11.52 8.14 47.85
CA PHE A 434 12.90 8.56 47.60
C PHE A 434 13.51 7.82 46.39
N GLU A 435 13.28 6.51 46.28
CA GLU A 435 13.76 5.70 45.16
C GLU A 435 13.08 6.08 43.84
N LEU A 436 11.76 6.33 43.85
CA LEU A 436 11.03 6.83 42.69
C LEU A 436 11.53 8.21 42.28
N ALA A 437 11.69 9.14 43.23
CA ALA A 437 12.17 10.49 42.96
C ALA A 437 13.58 10.52 42.36
N ARG A 438 14.47 9.58 42.74
CA ARG A 438 15.81 9.43 42.13
C ARG A 438 15.74 9.02 40.66
N LYS A 439 14.76 8.21 40.28
CA LYS A 439 14.57 7.74 38.90
C LYS A 439 13.77 8.76 38.06
N GLY A 440 12.80 9.46 38.64
CA GLY A 440 11.99 10.48 37.96
C GLY A 440 10.70 10.84 38.71
N LEU A 441 9.72 11.44 38.00
CA LEU A 441 8.40 11.72 38.57
C LEU A 441 7.46 10.53 38.35
N PRO A 442 6.66 10.14 39.36
CA PRO A 442 5.78 8.99 39.25
C PRO A 442 4.60 9.27 38.30
N ARG A 443 4.13 8.22 37.62
CA ARG A 443 2.87 8.25 36.87
C ARG A 443 1.68 8.13 37.84
N PRO A 444 0.56 8.82 37.61
CA PRO A 444 -0.62 8.66 38.45
C PRO A 444 -1.19 7.26 38.25
N LYS A 445 -1.49 6.56 39.36
CA LYS A 445 -2.15 5.24 39.30
C LYS A 445 -3.65 5.39 39.03
N VAL A 446 -4.24 6.50 39.45
CA VAL A 446 -5.66 6.81 39.24
C VAL A 446 -5.84 7.40 37.84
N LEU A 447 -6.54 6.65 36.98
CA LEU A 447 -6.84 7.08 35.61
C LEU A 447 -7.80 8.28 35.61
N GLY A 448 -7.46 9.32 34.85
CA GLY A 448 -8.31 10.50 34.66
C GLY A 448 -8.00 11.69 35.57
N THR A 449 -7.21 11.51 36.62
CA THR A 449 -6.78 12.64 37.46
C THR A 449 -5.71 13.45 36.72
N PRO A 450 -5.91 14.76 36.50
CA PRO A 450 -4.94 15.57 35.77
C PRO A 450 -3.72 15.86 36.64
N VAL A 451 -2.52 15.69 36.06
CA VAL A 451 -1.24 15.95 36.74
C VAL A 451 -0.35 16.80 35.86
N ILE A 452 0.16 17.90 36.40
CA ILE A 452 1.08 18.80 35.71
C ILE A 452 2.50 18.56 36.21
N TYR A 453 3.39 18.11 35.33
CA TYR A 453 4.78 17.80 35.67
C TYR A 453 5.71 19.00 35.53
N PHE A 454 5.45 19.83 34.52
CA PHE A 454 6.30 20.97 34.17
C PHE A 454 5.46 22.15 33.68
N ILE A 455 5.82 23.35 34.13
CA ILE A 455 5.17 24.62 33.79
C ILE A 455 6.25 25.64 33.43
N LYS A 456 6.20 26.18 32.23
CA LYS A 456 7.12 27.23 31.78
C LYS A 456 6.36 28.40 31.20
N LEU A 457 6.64 29.59 31.72
CA LEU A 457 6.17 30.85 31.12
C LEU A 457 7.04 31.16 29.90
N VAL A 458 6.45 31.14 28.70
CA VAL A 458 7.17 31.33 27.43
C VAL A 458 7.18 32.81 27.03
N ASN A 459 6.02 33.46 27.06
CA ASN A 459 5.86 34.85 26.68
C ASN A 459 4.92 35.53 27.67
N PHE A 460 5.23 36.77 28.00
CA PHE A 460 4.43 37.57 28.93
C PHE A 460 4.41 39.02 28.42
N LYS A 461 3.30 39.39 27.80
CA LYS A 461 3.03 40.73 27.28
C LYS A 461 1.59 41.09 27.60
N LEU A 462 1.37 41.80 28.70
CA LEU A 462 0.05 42.16 29.17
C LEU A 462 -0.84 42.71 28.03
N PRO A 463 -2.13 42.29 27.94
CA PRO A 463 -2.82 41.36 28.84
C PRO A 463 -2.56 39.86 28.52
N TYR A 464 -1.77 39.55 27.50
CA TYR A 464 -1.54 38.18 27.03
C TYR A 464 -0.34 37.51 27.69
N PHE A 465 -0.49 36.23 27.98
CA PHE A 465 0.63 35.40 28.43
C PHE A 465 0.52 34.01 27.82
N THR A 466 1.65 33.35 27.62
CA THR A 466 1.70 31.98 27.09
C THR A 466 2.47 31.07 28.03
N ILE A 467 1.88 29.93 28.38
CA ILE A 467 2.47 28.92 29.24
C ILE A 467 2.63 27.64 28.42
N ASN A 468 3.80 27.02 28.50
CA ASN A 468 4.01 25.65 28.06
C ASN A 468 3.85 24.72 29.27
N LEU A 469 2.98 23.73 29.15
CA LEU A 469 2.62 22.76 30.17
C LEU A 469 2.93 21.35 29.68
N HIS A 470 3.61 20.57 30.51
CA HIS A 470 3.69 19.12 30.32
C HIS A 470 2.76 18.49 31.34
N CYS A 471 1.67 17.91 30.87
CA CYS A 471 0.65 17.34 31.75
C CYS A 471 0.04 16.07 31.18
N VAL A 472 -0.49 15.27 32.10
CA VAL A 472 -1.45 14.21 31.80
C VAL A 472 -2.82 14.84 32.05
N CYS A 473 -3.62 15.02 31.00
CA CYS A 473 -5.00 15.46 31.12
C CYS A 473 -5.84 14.83 30.00
N LYS A 474 -7.09 14.50 30.32
CA LYS A 474 -8.07 13.97 29.35
C LYS A 474 -8.87 15.10 28.70
N ASP A 475 -9.22 16.11 29.50
CA ASP A 475 -10.21 17.11 29.11
C ASP A 475 -9.60 18.50 28.89
N ASP A 476 -9.96 19.13 27.77
CA ASP A 476 -9.62 20.53 27.47
C ASP A 476 -10.23 21.52 28.49
N ASP A 477 -11.32 21.13 29.15
CA ASP A 477 -12.00 21.97 30.15
C ASP A 477 -11.14 22.21 31.37
N PHE A 478 -10.42 21.19 31.83
CA PHE A 478 -9.45 21.33 32.91
C PHE A 478 -8.38 22.38 32.58
N LEU A 479 -7.85 22.40 31.35
CA LEU A 479 -6.84 23.36 30.94
C LEU A 479 -7.39 24.80 30.85
N GLN A 480 -8.65 24.95 30.46
CA GLN A 480 -9.34 26.24 30.41
C GLN A 480 -9.61 26.78 31.83
N ASP A 481 -10.08 25.92 32.72
CA ASP A 481 -10.29 26.25 34.13
C ASP A 481 -8.97 26.56 34.85
N PHE A 482 -7.92 25.81 34.55
CA PHE A 482 -6.58 26.02 35.12
C PHE A 482 -6.02 27.42 34.82
N ILE A 483 -6.23 27.96 33.61
CA ILE A 483 -5.84 29.35 33.29
C ILE A 483 -6.60 30.35 34.15
N ASN A 484 -7.90 30.11 34.34
CA ASN A 484 -8.74 30.97 35.16
C ASN A 484 -8.33 30.89 36.64
N GLU A 485 -8.02 29.70 37.16
CA GLU A 485 -7.50 29.50 38.53
C GLU A 485 -6.16 30.23 38.76
N ILE A 486 -5.24 30.17 37.79
CA ILE A 486 -3.99 30.94 37.85
C ILE A 486 -4.29 32.44 38.00
N ALA A 487 -5.23 32.98 37.22
CA ALA A 487 -5.56 34.39 37.31
C ALA A 487 -6.26 34.77 38.61
N LEU A 488 -7.18 33.92 39.09
CA LEU A 488 -7.88 34.13 40.37
C LEU A 488 -6.90 34.20 41.55
N SER A 489 -5.88 33.35 41.55
CA SER A 489 -4.83 33.37 42.58
C SER A 489 -3.96 34.65 42.56
N LEU A 490 -3.98 35.38 41.45
CA LEU A 490 -3.29 36.65 41.24
C LEU A 490 -4.24 37.85 41.39
N ASN A 491 -5.42 37.65 41.98
CA ASN A 491 -6.48 38.64 42.15
C ASN A 491 -6.94 39.26 40.82
N SER A 492 -6.98 38.47 39.76
CA SER A 492 -7.52 38.86 38.45
C SER A 492 -8.35 37.71 37.87
N VAL A 493 -8.74 37.81 36.60
CA VAL A 493 -9.48 36.76 35.89
C VAL A 493 -8.87 36.58 34.52
N ALA A 494 -8.83 35.36 33.99
CA ALA A 494 -8.32 35.09 32.65
C ALA A 494 -9.17 34.10 31.88
N SER A 495 -9.13 34.22 30.56
CA SER A 495 -9.72 33.26 29.63
C SER A 495 -8.65 32.72 28.70
N CYS A 496 -8.77 31.44 28.36
CA CYS A 496 -7.95 30.83 27.33
C CYS A 496 -8.35 31.39 25.96
N ARG A 497 -7.38 31.90 25.19
CA ARG A 497 -7.58 32.34 23.80
C ARG A 497 -7.14 31.30 22.79
N GLN A 498 -6.17 30.47 23.18
CA GLN A 498 -5.58 29.47 22.31
C GLN A 498 -5.07 28.34 23.20
N LEU A 499 -5.54 27.14 22.89
CA LEU A 499 -5.01 25.89 23.39
C LEU A 499 -4.29 25.23 22.20
N LEU A 500 -3.15 24.61 22.44
CA LEU A 500 -2.34 23.98 21.42
C LEU A 500 -1.75 22.72 22.01
N ARG A 501 -1.99 21.56 21.40
CA ARG A 501 -1.28 20.33 21.75
C ARG A 501 -0.17 20.11 20.74
N THR A 502 1.07 20.36 21.16
CA THR A 502 2.26 20.18 20.32
C THR A 502 2.71 18.73 20.27
N ARG A 503 2.50 17.99 21.37
CA ARG A 503 2.87 16.59 21.53
C ARG A 503 1.79 15.80 22.24
N LEU A 504 1.51 14.60 21.73
CA LEU A 504 0.69 13.58 22.36
C LEU A 504 1.56 12.33 22.58
N GLY A 505 2.09 12.15 23.79
CA GLY A 505 3.01 11.05 24.11
C GLY A 505 4.22 11.00 23.17
N PRO A 506 4.42 9.91 22.40
CA PRO A 506 5.52 9.81 21.44
C PRO A 506 5.27 10.56 20.11
N PHE A 507 4.06 11.08 19.89
CA PHE A 507 3.69 11.73 18.63
C PHE A 507 3.88 13.24 18.67
N ASP A 508 4.74 13.73 17.79
CA ASP A 508 4.97 15.15 17.52
C ASP A 508 4.29 15.61 16.21
N CYS A 509 4.23 16.92 15.99
CA CYS A 509 3.71 17.54 14.76
C CYS A 509 4.33 16.97 13.47
N THR A 510 5.60 16.53 13.50
CA THR A 510 6.30 15.95 12.33
C THR A 510 5.71 14.62 11.86
N HIS A 511 4.98 13.93 12.73
CA HIS A 511 4.36 12.64 12.45
C HIS A 511 2.89 12.80 12.00
N SER A 512 2.31 13.98 12.20
CA SER A 512 0.90 14.23 11.94
C SER A 512 0.63 14.47 10.45
N LEU A 513 -0.40 13.81 9.91
CA LEU A 513 -0.86 14.00 8.53
C LEU A 513 -1.74 15.25 8.43
N LEU A 514 -1.43 16.15 7.48
CA LEU A 514 -2.26 17.33 7.17
C LEU A 514 -3.45 16.93 6.29
N ASP A 515 -4.57 17.65 6.39
CA ASP A 515 -5.79 17.43 5.58
C ASP A 515 -5.51 17.35 4.07
N LYS A 516 -4.60 18.18 3.55
CA LYS A 516 -4.21 18.20 2.13
C LYS A 516 -3.58 16.89 1.65
N HIS A 517 -2.96 16.15 2.56
CA HIS A 517 -2.27 14.90 2.27
C HIS A 517 -3.14 13.69 2.62
N PHE A 518 -4.45 13.84 2.79
CA PHE A 518 -5.38 12.73 2.99
C PHE A 518 -5.60 11.95 1.68
N THR A 519 -4.55 11.27 1.23
CA THR A 519 -4.61 10.25 0.19
C THR A 519 -4.50 8.88 0.83
N LEU A 520 -5.11 7.85 0.24
CA LEU A 520 -5.05 6.48 0.78
C LEU A 520 -3.60 6.03 1.03
N LYS A 521 -2.69 6.38 0.10
CA LYS A 521 -1.26 6.08 0.20
C LYS A 521 -0.61 6.72 1.43
N ASN A 522 -0.86 8.01 1.66
CA ASN A 522 -0.26 8.73 2.78
C ASN A 522 -0.87 8.32 4.12
N ILE A 523 -2.15 7.97 4.16
CA ILE A 523 -2.82 7.40 5.34
C ILE A 523 -2.17 6.07 5.72
N LEU A 524 -2.04 5.14 4.77
CA LEU A 524 -1.44 3.82 5.03
C LEU A 524 0.04 3.94 5.46
N ARG A 525 0.80 4.85 4.83
CA ARG A 525 2.19 5.13 5.22
C ARG A 525 2.26 5.68 6.66
N ASN A 526 1.37 6.60 7.02
CA ASN A 526 1.32 7.16 8.36
C ASN A 526 0.92 6.10 9.40
N MET A 527 0.00 5.18 9.08
CA MET A 527 -0.35 4.07 9.96
C MET A 527 0.84 3.16 10.26
N GLN A 528 1.64 2.83 9.25
CA GLN A 528 2.88 2.04 9.44
C GLN A 528 3.92 2.78 10.29
N LEU A 529 4.08 4.08 10.07
CA LEU A 529 4.93 4.93 10.91
C LEU A 529 4.46 4.91 12.37
N CYS A 530 3.16 5.09 12.60
CA CYS A 530 2.58 5.08 13.93
C CYS A 530 2.77 3.73 14.62
N GLN A 531 2.59 2.63 13.91
CA GLN A 531 2.82 1.29 14.45
C GLN A 531 4.26 1.11 14.94
N LYS A 532 5.26 1.47 14.11
CA LYS A 532 6.68 1.39 14.51
C LYS A 532 6.99 2.28 15.74
N ILE A 533 6.39 3.46 15.82
CA ILE A 533 6.54 4.36 16.97
C ILE A 533 5.95 3.74 18.23
N ILE A 534 4.77 3.12 18.14
CA ILE A 534 4.11 2.46 19.28
C ILE A 534 4.90 1.24 19.76
N GLU A 535 5.45 0.44 18.83
CA GLU A 535 6.31 -0.71 19.14
C GLU A 535 7.60 -0.27 19.85
N HIS A 536 8.18 0.86 19.44
CA HIS A 536 9.34 1.43 20.12
C HIS A 536 8.98 2.01 21.50
N ASP A 537 7.84 2.70 21.62
CA ASP A 537 7.31 3.18 22.91
C ASP A 537 7.10 2.01 23.86
N GLU A 538 6.51 0.91 23.41
CA GLU A 538 6.29 -0.28 24.24
C GLU A 538 7.58 -0.88 24.81
N LYS A 539 8.68 -0.84 24.04
CA LYS A 539 10.00 -1.29 24.51
C LYS A 539 10.67 -0.34 25.49
N THR A 540 10.33 0.96 25.44
CA THR A 540 11.02 2.01 26.19
C THR A 540 10.22 2.54 27.39
N LEU A 541 8.91 2.31 27.42
CA LEU A 541 7.99 2.84 28.42
C LEU A 541 8.19 2.16 29.79
N ASP A 542 8.73 2.93 30.74
CA ASP A 542 8.64 2.57 32.15
C ASP A 542 7.22 2.83 32.67
N LYS A 543 6.57 1.78 33.19
CA LYS A 543 5.20 1.86 33.72
C LYS A 543 5.07 2.75 34.95
N GLU A 544 6.14 2.91 35.73
CA GLU A 544 6.10 3.64 37.00
C GLU A 544 6.48 5.12 36.85
N ILE A 545 7.27 5.47 35.84
CA ILE A 545 8.01 6.73 35.79
C ILE A 545 7.82 7.45 34.47
N VAL A 546 7.69 8.77 34.57
CA VAL A 546 7.77 9.67 33.41
C VAL A 546 9.24 9.90 33.06
N LYS A 547 9.73 9.20 32.04
CA LYS A 547 11.00 9.52 31.38
C LYS A 547 10.78 10.59 30.32
N ALA A 548 11.80 11.42 30.08
CA ALA A 548 11.84 12.28 28.91
C ALA A 548 12.02 11.38 27.67
N THR A 549 10.97 11.23 26.87
CA THR A 549 11.00 10.35 25.69
C THR A 549 12.01 10.88 24.66
N THR A 550 12.97 10.05 24.27
CA THR A 550 13.86 10.32 23.14
C THR A 550 13.07 10.30 21.84
N GLN A 551 13.15 11.37 21.06
CA GLN A 551 12.46 11.47 19.78
C GLN A 551 13.09 10.51 18.77
N LEU A 552 12.27 9.66 18.14
CA LEU A 552 12.66 8.97 16.92
C LEU A 552 12.55 9.95 15.75
N ALA A 553 13.62 10.13 14.98
CA ALA A 553 13.53 10.91 13.76
C ALA A 553 12.75 10.11 12.70
N VAL A 554 11.84 10.77 11.97
CA VAL A 554 11.02 10.15 10.91
C VAL A 554 11.86 9.37 9.88
N LYS A 555 13.11 9.81 9.64
CA LYS A 555 14.06 9.16 8.73
C LYS A 555 14.53 7.78 9.20
N ASP A 556 14.59 7.55 10.50
CA ASP A 556 15.07 6.28 11.07
C ASP A 556 13.97 5.20 11.06
N VAL A 557 12.72 5.59 10.80
CA VAL A 557 11.54 4.71 10.83
C VAL A 557 11.12 4.28 9.41
N LEU A 558 11.46 5.08 8.40
CA LEU A 558 11.16 4.81 6.99
C LEU A 558 12.24 3.94 6.35
N ASP A 559 12.16 2.63 6.54
CA ASP A 559 12.72 1.68 5.58
C ASP A 559 11.77 1.61 4.35
N ASP A 560 12.33 1.70 3.14
CA ASP A 560 11.65 1.87 1.83
C ASP A 560 10.72 0.71 1.39
N GLU A 561 10.22 -0.12 2.30
CA GLU A 561 9.69 -1.45 1.95
C GLU A 561 8.27 -1.47 1.34
N LEU A 562 7.49 -0.37 1.35
CA LEU A 562 6.06 -0.41 0.96
C LEU A 562 5.57 0.66 -0.04
N VAL A 563 6.47 1.44 -0.65
CA VAL A 563 6.09 2.43 -1.69
C VAL A 563 5.64 1.76 -3.00
N GLU A 564 5.98 0.50 -3.23
CA GLU A 564 5.77 -0.16 -4.53
C GLU A 564 4.34 -0.67 -4.77
N ILE A 565 3.52 -0.88 -3.74
CA ILE A 565 2.16 -1.45 -3.92
C ILE A 565 1.18 -0.41 -4.49
N LEU A 566 1.40 0.89 -4.23
CA LEU A 566 0.42 1.93 -4.54
C LEU A 566 0.81 2.83 -5.73
N GLY A 567 1.93 2.54 -6.40
CA GLY A 567 2.41 3.32 -7.54
C GLY A 567 2.91 4.72 -7.15
N GLU A 568 3.77 5.26 -8.00
CA GLU A 568 4.17 6.68 -8.00
C GLU A 568 3.09 7.44 -8.77
N GLU A 569 2.13 8.05 -8.06
CA GLU A 569 1.40 9.17 -8.62
C GLU A 569 2.32 10.39 -8.51
N GLU A 570 2.57 11.09 -9.62
CA GLU A 570 3.18 12.41 -9.60
C GLU A 570 2.26 13.33 -8.78
N GLU A 571 2.63 13.60 -7.53
CA GLU A 571 1.98 14.63 -6.72
C GLU A 571 2.28 15.98 -7.39
N SER A 572 1.41 16.41 -8.32
CA SER A 572 1.38 17.80 -8.70
C SER A 572 0.90 18.58 -7.48
N GLU A 573 1.83 19.21 -6.75
CA GLU A 573 1.52 20.18 -5.70
C GLU A 573 0.74 21.36 -6.31
N THR A 574 -0.57 21.20 -6.48
CA THR A 574 -1.45 22.35 -6.64
C THR A 574 -1.46 23.06 -5.29
N ILE A 575 -0.80 24.21 -5.23
CA ILE A 575 -0.86 25.15 -4.12
C ILE A 575 -2.29 25.70 -4.06
N GLU A 576 -3.23 24.91 -3.55
CA GLU A 576 -4.52 25.44 -3.11
C GLU A 576 -4.27 26.12 -1.76
N ASP A 577 -4.53 27.43 -1.70
CA ASP A 577 -4.41 28.23 -0.49
C ASP A 577 -5.01 27.50 0.72
N CYS A 578 -4.30 27.48 1.84
CA CYS A 578 -4.75 26.93 3.13
C CYS A 578 -5.93 27.71 3.74
N LEU A 579 -6.71 28.43 2.93
CA LEU A 579 -7.74 29.37 3.32
C LEU A 579 -9.12 28.82 2.95
N ARG A 580 -9.56 27.75 3.62
CA ARG A 580 -11.01 27.63 3.83
C ARG A 580 -11.40 28.67 4.87
N VAL A 581 -11.69 29.89 4.41
CA VAL A 581 -12.39 30.89 5.20
C VAL A 581 -13.76 30.29 5.55
N PRO A 582 -14.08 30.06 6.84
CA PRO A 582 -15.42 29.66 7.20
C PRO A 582 -16.30 30.89 6.97
N TRP A 583 -17.11 30.86 5.92
CA TRP A 583 -18.18 31.84 5.71
C TRP A 583 -19.18 31.72 6.87
N GLY A 584 -18.90 32.45 7.95
CA GLY A 584 -19.86 32.78 9.00
C GLY A 584 -20.71 33.93 8.48
N ARG A 585 -21.99 33.66 8.25
CA ARG A 585 -22.98 34.63 7.80
C ARG A 585 -22.97 35.87 8.70
N THR A 586 -22.81 37.03 8.09
CA THR A 586 -23.27 38.32 8.61
C THR A 586 -24.15 38.94 7.53
N TYR A 587 -25.46 38.95 7.75
CA TYR A 587 -26.40 39.87 7.13
C TYR A 587 -27.36 40.29 8.24
N GLU A 588 -27.16 41.53 8.69
CA GLU A 588 -27.93 42.36 9.64
C GLU A 588 -28.06 41.92 11.10
#